data_AF-A0A6G2D884-F1
#
_entry.id   AF-A0A6G2D884-F1
#
_cell.length_a   1.000
_cell.length_b   1.000
_cell.length_c   1.000
_cell.angle_alpha   90.00
_cell.angle_beta   90.00
_cell.angle_gamma   90.00
#
_symmetry.space_group_name_H-M   'P 1'
#
loop_
_entity.id
_entity.type
_entity.pdbx_description
1 polymer ?
#
loop_
_entity_poly.entity_id
_entity_poly.type
_entity_poly.pdbx_seq_one_letter_code
_entity_poly.pdbx_strand_id
1 'polypeptide(L)'
;VYAIAKDRPLWQELRYEQYLEQVGSNGAMFVGNPDQVAEKLIRMIEDLGLDRFMLHLPLGSMPHDQVLRAIELFGTQVAPKVRAYFAMKEA
;
A
#
# COMPACT_ATOMS: atom_id res chain seq x y z
N VAL A 1 17.07 -12.06 10.14
CA VAL A 1 15.99 -11.52 10.99
C VAL A 1 14.68 -12.21 10.59
N TYR A 2 14.44 -13.46 11.01
CA TYR A 2 13.28 -14.25 10.51
C TYR A 2 12.77 -15.30 11.54
N ALA A 3 12.75 -14.97 12.83
CA ALA A 3 12.50 -15.97 13.87
C ALA A 3 11.25 -15.73 14.74
N ILE A 4 10.36 -14.79 14.40
CA ILE A 4 9.18 -14.52 15.23
C ILE A 4 8.06 -15.56 14.98
N ALA A 5 8.00 -16.16 13.78
CA ALA A 5 6.90 -17.04 13.38
C ALA A 5 7.16 -18.54 13.58
N LYS A 6 8.41 -18.98 13.80
CA LYS A 6 8.75 -20.42 13.84
C LYS A 6 8.07 -21.19 14.96
N ASP A 7 7.83 -20.53 16.09
CA ASP A 7 7.18 -21.16 17.26
C ASP A 7 5.65 -21.06 17.21
N ARG A 8 5.08 -20.54 16.11
CA ARG A 8 3.63 -20.36 15.93
C ARG A 8 3.13 -21.25 14.79
N PRO A 9 2.63 -22.47 15.07
CA PRO A 9 2.30 -23.46 14.04
C PRO A 9 1.19 -23.04 13.06
N LEU A 10 0.39 -22.03 13.42
CA LEU A 10 -0.65 -21.45 12.54
C LEU A 10 -0.14 -20.25 11.72
N TRP A 11 1.08 -19.78 11.95
CA TRP A 11 1.67 -18.64 11.23
C TRP A 11 2.46 -19.16 10.04
N GLN A 12 1.77 -19.27 8.91
CA GLN A 12 2.39 -19.67 7.65
C GLN A 12 3.12 -18.48 7.02
N GLU A 13 4.23 -18.77 6.34
CA GLU A 13 4.93 -17.78 5.53
C GLU A 13 4.07 -17.37 4.33
N LEU A 14 4.16 -16.10 3.96
CA LEU A 14 3.51 -15.60 2.75
C LEU A 14 4.17 -16.26 1.54
N ARG A 15 3.41 -17.08 0.79
CA ARG A 15 3.92 -17.68 -0.45
C ARG A 15 4.11 -16.61 -1.51
N TYR A 16 5.08 -16.81 -2.41
CA TYR A 16 5.36 -15.86 -3.48
C TYR A 16 4.14 -15.61 -4.39
N GLU A 17 3.35 -16.64 -4.70
CA GLU A 17 2.09 -16.50 -5.46
C GLU A 17 1.08 -15.62 -4.73
N GLN A 18 0.90 -15.83 -3.42
CA GLN A 18 0.01 -15.00 -2.59
C GLN A 18 0.52 -13.54 -2.55
N TYR A 19 1.84 -13.34 -2.52
CA TYR A 19 2.42 -12.01 -2.64
C TYR A 19 2.05 -11.36 -3.98
N LEU A 20 2.20 -12.08 -5.10
CA LEU A 20 1.84 -11.57 -6.43
C LEU A 20 0.35 -11.21 -6.55
N GLU A 21 -0.53 -12.04 -5.98
CA GLU A 21 -1.97 -11.74 -5.91
C GLU A 21 -2.22 -10.44 -5.12
N GLN A 22 -1.53 -10.26 -3.99
CA GLN A 22 -1.72 -9.11 -3.10
C GLN A 22 -1.19 -7.80 -3.69
N VAL A 23 -0.09 -7.82 -4.45
CA VAL A 23 0.45 -6.63 -5.14
C VAL A 23 -0.21 -6.37 -6.50
N GLY A 24 -0.99 -7.33 -7.00
CA GLY A 24 -1.78 -7.18 -8.23
C GLY A 24 -2.83 -6.08 -8.15
N SER A 25 -3.49 -5.81 -9.27
CA SER A 25 -4.48 -4.73 -9.40
C SER A 25 -5.64 -4.81 -8.39
N ASN A 26 -6.06 -6.03 -8.05
CA ASN A 26 -7.18 -6.29 -7.14
C ASN A 26 -6.74 -6.72 -5.72
N GLY A 27 -5.44 -6.82 -5.47
CA GLY A 27 -4.92 -7.24 -4.16
C GLY A 27 -4.91 -6.12 -3.12
N ALA A 28 -4.72 -6.45 -1.85
CA ALA A 28 -4.81 -5.48 -0.75
C ALA A 28 -3.54 -4.62 -0.57
N MET A 29 -2.41 -4.97 -1.20
CA MET A 29 -1.15 -4.25 -1.04
C MET A 29 -1.01 -3.11 -2.07
N PHE A 30 -0.60 -1.95 -1.59
CA PHE A 30 -0.29 -0.77 -2.42
C PHE A 30 1.21 -0.72 -2.69
N VAL A 31 1.64 -1.44 -3.72
CA VAL A 31 3.06 -1.58 -4.09
C VAL A 31 3.24 -1.23 -5.57
N GLY A 32 4.20 -0.36 -5.87
CA GLY A 32 4.48 0.10 -7.23
C GLY A 32 5.18 1.45 -7.23
N ASN A 33 5.21 2.09 -8.39
CA ASN A 33 5.60 3.50 -8.48
C ASN A 33 4.48 4.43 -7.95
N PRO A 34 4.77 5.71 -7.69
CA PRO A 34 3.77 6.63 -7.15
C PRO A 34 2.50 6.81 -7.99
N ASP A 35 2.59 6.69 -9.32
CA ASP A 35 1.42 6.78 -10.21
C ASP A 35 0.50 5.57 -10.05
N GLN A 36 1.07 4.36 -10.10
CA GLN A 36 0.34 3.11 -9.93
C GLN A 36 -0.38 3.05 -8.57
N VAL A 37 0.31 3.51 -7.50
CA VAL A 37 -0.28 3.55 -6.16
C VAL A 37 -1.41 4.58 -6.09
N ALA A 38 -1.25 5.76 -6.71
CA ALA A 38 -2.28 6.79 -6.74
C ALA A 38 -3.53 6.31 -7.51
N GLU A 39 -3.35 5.72 -8.69
CA GLU A 39 -4.44 5.17 -9.50
C GLU A 39 -5.21 4.08 -8.74
N LYS A 40 -4.49 3.15 -8.10
CA LYS A 40 -5.11 2.09 -7.30
C LYS A 40 -5.88 2.66 -6.10
N LEU A 41 -5.34 3.70 -5.46
CA LEU A 41 -5.98 4.34 -4.31
C LEU A 41 -7.24 5.10 -4.71
N ILE A 42 -7.20 5.86 -5.81
CA ILE A 42 -8.37 6.54 -6.38
C ILE A 42 -9.47 5.54 -6.66
N ARG A 43 -9.15 4.47 -7.40
CA ARG A 43 -10.12 3.41 -7.72
C ARG A 43 -10.74 2.81 -6.46
N MET A 44 -9.93 2.48 -5.45
CA MET A 44 -10.45 1.92 -4.19
C MET A 44 -11.38 2.90 -3.47
N ILE A 45 -11.03 4.19 -3.43
CA ILE A 45 -11.86 5.22 -2.80
C ILE A 45 -13.22 5.33 -3.53
N GLU A 46 -13.21 5.29 -4.86
CA GLU A 46 -14.44 5.33 -5.66
C GLU A 46 -15.30 4.08 -5.50
N ASP A 47 -14.68 2.90 -5.61
CA ASP A 47 -15.37 1.61 -5.54
C ASP A 47 -16.04 1.39 -4.17
N LEU A 48 -15.45 1.91 -3.09
CA LEU A 48 -15.89 1.68 -1.71
C LEU A 48 -16.50 2.90 -1.02
N GLY A 49 -16.45 4.10 -1.63
CA GLY A 49 -16.98 5.33 -1.03
C GLY A 49 -16.24 5.75 0.24
N LEU A 50 -14.90 5.65 0.25
CA LEU A 50 -14.09 5.92 1.44
C LEU A 50 -13.80 7.42 1.62
N ASP A 51 -13.81 7.89 2.86
CA ASP A 51 -13.41 9.25 3.25
C ASP A 51 -12.00 9.30 3.89
N ARG A 52 -11.47 8.13 4.27
CA ARG A 52 -10.18 8.00 4.96
C ARG A 52 -9.41 6.78 4.50
N PHE A 53 -8.14 7.00 4.19
CA PHE A 53 -7.16 5.94 3.91
C PHE A 53 -6.05 5.95 4.96
N MET A 54 -5.74 4.78 5.53
CA MET A 54 -4.63 4.59 6.46
C MET A 54 -3.66 3.57 5.88
N LEU A 55 -2.39 3.95 5.77
CA LEU A 55 -1.34 3.09 5.24
C LEU A 55 -0.53 2.49 6.39
N HIS A 56 -0.46 1.16 6.45
CA HIS A 56 0.36 0.45 7.42
C HIS A 56 1.73 0.12 6.84
N LEU A 57 2.78 0.67 7.46
CA LEU A 57 4.19 0.39 7.19
C LEU A 57 4.93 0.33 8.54
N PRO A 58 5.98 -0.51 8.69
CA PRO A 58 6.54 -1.44 7.70
C PRO A 58 5.77 -2.76 7.58
N LEU A 59 5.87 -3.41 6.43
CA LEU A 59 5.47 -4.82 6.28
C LEU A 59 6.62 -5.72 6.73
N GLY A 60 6.53 -6.24 7.95
CA GLY A 60 7.57 -7.12 8.51
C GLY A 60 8.87 -6.37 8.81
N SER A 61 10.01 -6.94 8.42
CA SER A 61 11.35 -6.43 8.77
C SER A 61 11.96 -5.55 7.65
N MET A 62 11.21 -4.56 7.17
CA MET A 62 11.71 -3.63 6.14
C MET A 62 12.85 -2.74 6.70
N PRO A 63 13.91 -2.47 5.93
CA PRO A 63 14.92 -1.48 6.30
C PRO A 63 14.32 -0.10 6.57
N HIS A 64 14.77 0.58 7.63
CA HIS A 64 14.18 1.84 8.09
C HIS A 64 14.24 2.95 7.03
N ASP A 65 15.34 3.06 6.30
CA ASP A 65 15.53 4.00 5.19
C ASP A 65 14.49 3.81 4.08
N GLN A 66 14.12 2.55 3.77
CA GLN A 66 13.08 2.25 2.79
C GLN A 66 11.70 2.66 3.30
N VAL A 67 11.42 2.49 4.60
CA VAL A 67 10.17 2.94 5.22
C VAL A 67 10.05 4.46 5.15
N LEU A 68 11.10 5.19 5.53
CA LEU A 68 11.12 6.65 5.45
C LEU A 68 10.93 7.13 4.02
N ARG A 69 11.59 6.51 3.05
CA ARG A 69 11.42 6.82 1.63
C ARG A 69 9.99 6.56 1.14
N ALA A 70 9.35 5.48 1.58
CA ALA A 70 7.96 5.19 1.24
C ALA A 70 7.00 6.25 1.80
N ILE A 71 7.22 6.70 3.05
CA ILE A 71 6.47 7.81 3.66
C ILE A 71 6.65 9.11 2.86
N GLU A 72 7.90 9.45 2.51
CA GLU A 72 8.20 10.64 1.71
C GLU A 72 7.50 10.62 0.35
N LEU A 73 7.64 9.52 -0.40
CA LEU A 73 6.98 9.36 -1.71
C LEU A 73 5.46 9.42 -1.60
N PHE A 74 4.89 8.82 -0.56
CA PHE A 74 3.45 8.88 -0.32
C PHE A 74 3.00 10.33 -0.06
N GLY A 75 3.69 11.05 0.81
CA GLY A 75 3.35 12.43 1.18
C GLY A 75 3.58 13.44 0.05
N THR A 76 4.64 13.27 -0.74
CA THR A 76 5.06 14.26 -1.75
C THR A 76 4.54 13.97 -3.15
N GLN A 77 4.23 12.71 -3.48
CA GLN A 77 3.82 12.33 -4.84
C GLN A 77 2.42 11.70 -4.89
N VAL A 78 2.12 10.73 -4.02
CA VAL A 78 0.85 10.00 -4.09
C VAL A 78 -0.31 10.85 -3.58
N ALA A 79 -0.22 11.36 -2.35
CA ALA A 79 -1.31 12.09 -1.72
C ALA A 79 -1.74 13.35 -2.50
N PRO A 80 -0.82 14.17 -3.06
CA PRO A 80 -1.21 15.30 -3.89
C PRO A 80 -1.97 14.89 -5.17
N LYS A 81 -1.55 13.81 -5.84
CA LYS A 81 -2.23 13.31 -7.06
C LYS A 81 -3.67 12.87 -6.76
N VAL A 82 -3.87 12.12 -5.67
CA VAL A 82 -5.21 11.67 -5.25
C VAL A 82 -6.08 12.86 -4.86
N ARG A 83 -5.56 13.83 -4.09
CA ARG A 83 -6.31 15.03 -3.72
C ARG A 83 -6.69 15.88 -4.93
N ALA A 84 -5.77 16.06 -5.87
CA ALA A 84 -6.03 16.82 -7.10
C ALA A 84 -7.13 16.17 -7.94
N TYR A 85 -7.11 14.84 -8.08
CA TYR A 85 -8.15 14.09 -8.79
C TYR A 85 -9.55 14.36 -8.23
N PHE A 86 -9.74 14.21 -6.91
CA PHE A 86 -11.05 14.42 -6.28
C PHE A 86 -11.47 15.89 -6.28
N ALA A 87 -10.54 16.83 -6.11
CA ALA A 87 -10.85 18.26 -6.22
C ALA A 87 -11.34 18.65 -7.63
N MET A 88 -10.77 18.06 -8.69
CA MET A 88 -11.22 18.29 -10.06
C MET A 88 -12.57 17.62 -10.38
N LYS A 89 -12.89 16.51 -9.73
CA LYS A 89 -14.15 15.78 -9.92
C LYS A 89 -15.35 16.51 -9.28
N GLU A 90 -15.11 17.25 -8.21
CA GLU A 90 -16.12 18.04 -7.50
C GLU A 90 -16.36 19.43 -8.14
N ALA A 91 -15.50 19.86 -9.05
CA ALA A 91 -15.60 21.13 -9.77
C ALA A 91 -16.51 21.04 -11.00
#